data_AF-A0A7I4FLE9-F1
#
_entry.id   AF-A0A7I4FLE9-F1
#
_cell.length_a   1.000
_cell.length_b   1.000
_cell.length_c   1.000
_cell.angle_alpha   90.00
_cell.angle_beta   90.00
_cell.angle_gamma   90.00
#
_symmetry.space_group_name_H-M   'P 1'
#
loop_
_entity.id
_entity.type
_entity.pdbx_description
1 polymer ?
#
loop_
_entity_poly.entity_id
_entity_poly.type
_entity_poly.pdbx_seq_one_letter_code
_entity_poly.pdbx_strand_id
1 'polypeptide(L)'
;MEPVVHGLLSCTWDGFQTLQNVSWGQDRKKPLIVRASSEKVSFPVSESRAANLRRLLEQPGIRQAPACYDALSASLVEKAGFDITFMSGFSVSAARLAAPDAGLISYEEMVDQGRMINAAVKFPVIGDADTGYGNALNVKRTVKGYIQAGFAGLLLEDQVSPKACGHTKGRSVVSRDEAVMRIRAAVDARKEAGSDIVIVARSDARQAVSLEEALWRVQAFANAGADAVFIDALASRSEMQAFCKVAPGVHKMANMLEGGGKTPILSPLELEDIGFKIVAYPLSLVGVSIRAMQDALAALKSGRLPPPSLLPSFETVKDIVGFPKYYEEEARYSTGSSTKNSSYSRMPANASVTSSNEQSTAVVPDLVIPDGESSKDPSSRVAEVVESFSPRSMRSTIAGMWSRTLRIKVTGKDGTVKLNVSIPAGFLEGFSSAIPGLDLQLILEKAQINLGSKLEGESVLADFNDPAGDRIQVILE
;
A
#
# COMPACT_ATOMS: atom_id res chain seq x y z
N MET A 1 33.17 -43.21 -36.51
CA MET A 1 34.33 -44.12 -36.34
C MET A 1 34.40 -44.47 -34.87
N GLU A 2 34.03 -45.71 -34.55
CA GLU A 2 34.43 -46.43 -33.33
C GLU A 2 35.96 -46.65 -33.32
N PRO A 3 36.64 -46.97 -32.19
CA PRO A 3 36.46 -48.27 -31.49
C PRO A 3 36.62 -48.24 -29.92
N VAL A 4 35.86 -49.04 -29.14
CA VAL A 4 36.14 -50.37 -28.51
C VAL A 4 36.89 -50.29 -27.15
N VAL A 5 36.64 -51.00 -26.02
CA VAL A 5 35.67 -52.00 -25.46
C VAL A 5 36.04 -52.29 -23.95
N HIS A 6 35.09 -52.88 -23.17
CA HIS A 6 35.15 -53.58 -21.85
C HIS A 6 35.21 -52.73 -20.55
N GLY A 7 34.49 -53.00 -19.45
CA GLY A 7 33.53 -54.03 -19.04
C GLY A 7 33.21 -53.97 -17.51
N LEU A 8 32.07 -54.57 -17.12
CA LEU A 8 31.71 -55.18 -15.82
C LEU A 8 31.17 -54.36 -14.60
N LEU A 9 29.92 -54.74 -14.23
CA LEU A 9 29.33 -55.06 -12.90
C LEU A 9 29.01 -53.97 -11.87
N SER A 10 27.70 -53.76 -11.58
CA SER A 10 27.03 -54.24 -10.33
C SER A 10 25.58 -53.74 -10.13
N CYS A 11 24.66 -54.73 -10.06
CA CYS A 11 23.58 -54.92 -9.06
C CYS A 11 22.40 -53.94 -8.90
N THR A 12 21.14 -54.33 -8.67
CA THR A 12 20.26 -55.50 -8.94
C THR A 12 18.85 -55.05 -8.54
N TRP A 13 17.83 -55.57 -9.23
CA TRP A 13 16.39 -55.43 -8.98
C TRP A 13 15.89 -56.69 -8.25
N ASP A 14 15.07 -56.55 -7.20
CA ASP A 14 14.21 -57.59 -6.58
C ASP A 14 13.15 -56.85 -5.75
N GLY A 15 11.87 -57.22 -5.62
CA GLY A 15 11.09 -58.33 -6.13
C GLY A 15 9.62 -58.09 -5.72
N PHE A 16 8.70 -58.33 -6.65
CA PHE A 16 7.25 -58.37 -6.41
C PHE A 16 6.81 -59.84 -6.30
N GLN A 17 5.74 -60.08 -5.54
CA GLN A 17 4.99 -61.34 -5.36
C GLN A 17 5.40 -62.24 -4.18
N THR A 18 4.54 -62.28 -3.17
CA THR A 18 3.97 -63.55 -2.69
C THR A 18 2.69 -63.29 -1.90
N LEU A 19 1.67 -64.13 -2.14
CA LEU A 19 0.71 -64.72 -1.17
C LEU A 19 -0.68 -64.89 -1.80
N GLN A 20 -0.84 -66.01 -2.51
CA GLN A 20 -2.10 -66.76 -2.55
C GLN A 20 -2.01 -67.88 -1.50
N ASN A 21 -3.11 -68.06 -0.75
CA ASN A 21 -3.61 -69.29 -0.10
C ASN A 21 -4.08 -69.01 1.34
N VAL A 22 -5.38 -68.86 1.54
CA VAL A 22 -6.04 -69.28 2.78
C VAL A 22 -7.39 -69.91 2.44
N SER A 23 -7.54 -71.18 2.83
CA SER A 23 -8.74 -72.01 2.76
C SER A 23 -9.74 -71.65 3.86
N TRP A 24 -11.03 -71.82 3.58
CA TRP A 24 -12.12 -71.69 4.54
C TRP A 24 -12.23 -72.91 5.46
N GLY A 25 -12.16 -72.70 6.77
CA GLY A 25 -12.44 -73.70 7.80
C GLY A 25 -13.13 -73.06 9.01
N GLN A 26 -14.28 -73.62 9.40
CA GLN A 26 -15.06 -73.26 10.58
C GLN A 26 -14.29 -73.56 11.88
N ASP A 27 -14.23 -72.63 12.85
CA ASP A 27 -14.86 -72.81 14.18
C ASP A 27 -14.57 -71.67 15.20
N ARG A 28 -15.64 -71.28 15.91
CA ARG A 28 -15.75 -70.80 17.31
C ARG A 28 -15.03 -69.52 17.80
N LYS A 29 -15.83 -68.45 17.87
CA LYS A 29 -15.95 -67.36 18.87
C LYS A 29 -14.81 -67.17 19.90
N LYS A 30 -14.08 -66.06 19.78
CA LYS A 30 -13.54 -65.26 20.89
C LYS A 30 -13.69 -63.76 20.57
N PRO A 31 -14.11 -62.89 21.51
CA PRO A 31 -14.22 -61.46 21.24
C PRO A 31 -12.82 -60.83 21.17
N LEU A 32 -12.48 -60.27 20.01
CA LEU A 32 -11.31 -59.40 19.83
C LEU A 32 -11.58 -58.07 20.52
N ILE A 33 -10.92 -57.84 21.66
CA ILE A 33 -10.80 -56.52 22.26
C ILE A 33 -9.84 -55.72 21.38
N VAL A 34 -10.40 -54.89 20.48
CA VAL A 34 -9.62 -53.89 19.74
C VAL A 34 -9.28 -52.77 20.72
N ARG A 35 -8.05 -52.77 21.23
CA ARG A 35 -7.47 -51.57 21.86
C ARG A 35 -7.23 -50.57 20.74
N ALA A 36 -8.05 -49.51 20.69
CA ALA A 36 -7.78 -48.37 19.83
C ALA A 36 -6.49 -47.70 20.31
N SER A 37 -5.41 -47.84 19.54
CA SER A 37 -4.24 -46.97 19.67
C SER A 37 -4.67 -45.57 19.27
N SER A 38 -4.60 -44.63 20.21
CA SER A 38 -4.82 -43.21 19.93
C SER A 38 -3.62 -42.68 19.14
N GLU A 39 -3.55 -42.99 17.85
CA GLU A 39 -2.72 -42.21 16.94
C GLU A 39 -3.35 -40.83 16.80
N LYS A 40 -2.67 -39.83 17.36
CA LYS A 40 -3.01 -38.43 17.17
C LYS A 40 -2.92 -38.14 15.68
N VAL A 41 -4.06 -37.99 15.02
CA VAL A 41 -4.15 -37.41 13.69
C VAL A 41 -3.63 -35.97 13.80
N SER A 42 -2.37 -35.74 13.44
CA SER A 42 -1.81 -34.40 13.35
C SER A 42 -2.31 -33.77 12.05
N PHE A 43 -3.25 -32.84 12.15
CA PHE A 43 -3.58 -31.97 11.03
C PHE A 43 -2.34 -31.16 10.64
N PRO A 44 -2.03 -31.00 9.34
CA PRO A 44 -0.90 -30.17 8.92
C PRO A 44 -1.13 -28.75 9.45
N VAL A 45 -0.22 -28.27 10.28
CA VAL A 45 -0.25 -26.91 10.80
C VAL A 45 -0.08 -25.97 9.61
N SER A 46 -1.10 -25.16 9.32
CA SER A 46 -1.00 -24.04 8.39
C SER A 46 0.24 -23.22 8.72
N GLU A 47 1.12 -22.97 7.75
CA GLU A 47 2.29 -22.10 7.91
C GLU A 47 1.85 -20.75 8.51
N SER A 48 2.55 -20.27 9.54
CA SER A 48 2.26 -18.95 10.12
C SER A 48 2.66 -17.85 9.14
N ARG A 49 2.01 -16.67 9.19
CA ARG A 49 2.40 -15.54 8.31
C ARG A 49 3.85 -15.13 8.51
N ALA A 50 4.36 -15.23 9.73
CA ALA A 50 5.75 -14.96 10.05
C ALA A 50 6.71 -15.97 9.41
N ALA A 51 6.39 -17.27 9.45
CA ALA A 51 7.16 -18.30 8.75
C ALA A 51 7.13 -18.10 7.22
N ASN A 52 5.97 -17.75 6.66
CA ASN A 52 5.83 -17.39 5.26
C ASN A 52 6.72 -16.18 4.89
N LEU A 53 6.72 -15.12 5.69
CA LEU A 53 7.61 -13.97 5.47
C LEU A 53 9.08 -14.37 5.46
N ARG A 54 9.54 -15.17 6.42
CA ARG A 54 10.92 -15.69 6.43
C ARG A 54 11.24 -16.42 5.13
N ARG A 55 10.38 -17.33 4.69
CA ARG A 55 10.55 -18.06 3.42
C ARG A 55 10.63 -17.12 2.21
N LEU A 56 9.79 -16.09 2.15
CA LEU A 56 9.81 -15.10 1.07
C LEU A 56 11.12 -14.28 1.06
N LEU A 57 11.68 -13.98 2.23
CA LEU A 57 12.94 -13.26 2.35
C LEU A 57 14.15 -14.10 1.92
N GLU A 58 14.08 -15.43 2.02
CA GLU A 58 15.15 -16.33 1.56
C GLU A 58 15.09 -16.63 0.05
N GLN A 59 13.91 -16.54 -0.57
CA GLN A 59 13.75 -16.75 -2.01
C GLN A 59 14.43 -15.63 -2.83
N PRO A 60 14.87 -15.87 -4.07
CA PRO A 60 15.42 -14.82 -4.95
C PRO A 60 14.44 -13.67 -5.21
N GLY A 61 14.94 -12.50 -5.61
CA GLY A 61 14.12 -11.32 -5.92
C GLY A 61 13.98 -10.35 -4.74
N ILE A 62 13.94 -9.06 -5.03
CA ILE A 62 13.53 -8.05 -4.04
C ILE A 62 12.02 -8.12 -3.75
N ARG A 63 11.63 -7.89 -2.49
CA ARG A 63 10.25 -7.84 -2.04
C ARG A 63 9.76 -6.41 -1.98
N GLN A 64 8.86 -6.07 -2.90
CA GLN A 64 8.14 -4.80 -2.88
C GLN A 64 7.02 -4.86 -1.84
N ALA A 65 6.99 -3.87 -0.95
CA ALA A 65 6.05 -3.76 0.15
C ALA A 65 5.34 -2.39 0.12
N PRO A 66 4.32 -2.21 -0.73
CA PRO A 66 3.49 -1.01 -0.69
C PRO A 66 2.92 -0.77 0.70
N ALA A 67 2.97 0.47 1.17
CA ALA A 67 2.55 0.76 2.53
C ALA A 67 1.02 0.91 2.63
N CYS A 68 0.39 -0.03 3.31
CA CYS A 68 -1.01 0.09 3.72
C CYS A 68 -1.14 0.87 5.03
N TYR A 69 -2.36 1.30 5.33
CA TYR A 69 -2.70 2.00 6.57
C TYR A 69 -4.06 1.62 7.14
N ASP A 70 -4.87 0.86 6.40
CA ASP A 70 -6.15 0.31 6.84
C ASP A 70 -6.44 -1.02 6.12
N ALA A 71 -7.52 -1.69 6.54
CA ALA A 71 -7.92 -2.98 5.98
C ALA A 71 -8.21 -2.92 4.48
N LEU A 72 -8.79 -1.81 3.98
CA LEU A 72 -9.11 -1.63 2.58
C LEU A 72 -7.84 -1.51 1.72
N SER A 73 -6.92 -0.64 2.10
CA SER A 73 -5.63 -0.45 1.43
C SER A 73 -4.81 -1.75 1.43
N ALA A 74 -4.76 -2.49 2.54
CA ALA A 74 -4.08 -3.78 2.60
C ALA A 74 -4.71 -4.82 1.65
N SER A 75 -6.05 -4.89 1.61
CA SER A 75 -6.79 -5.77 0.69
C SER A 75 -6.51 -5.43 -0.77
N LEU A 76 -6.41 -4.14 -1.11
CA LEU A 76 -6.04 -3.69 -2.46
C LEU A 76 -4.61 -4.05 -2.82
N VAL A 77 -3.66 -3.96 -1.88
CA VAL A 77 -2.27 -4.42 -2.09
C VAL A 77 -2.23 -5.93 -2.36
N GLU A 78 -2.95 -6.74 -1.58
CA GLU A 78 -3.03 -8.19 -1.80
C GLU A 78 -3.67 -8.52 -3.16
N LYS A 79 -4.78 -7.86 -3.53
CA LYS A 79 -5.45 -8.03 -4.82
C LYS A 79 -4.58 -7.63 -6.01
N ALA A 80 -3.66 -6.68 -5.82
CA ALA A 80 -2.69 -6.28 -6.83
C ALA A 80 -1.56 -7.31 -7.03
N GLY A 81 -1.50 -8.37 -6.21
CA GLY A 81 -0.55 -9.48 -6.37
C GLY A 81 0.81 -9.26 -5.72
N PHE A 82 0.95 -8.31 -4.80
CA PHE A 82 2.17 -8.19 -4.00
C PHE A 82 2.28 -9.34 -2.99
N ASP A 83 3.51 -9.80 -2.73
CA ASP A 83 3.77 -10.90 -1.79
C ASP A 83 3.66 -10.47 -0.32
N ILE A 84 3.91 -9.19 -0.04
CA ILE A 84 3.93 -8.60 1.30
C ILE A 84 3.43 -7.15 1.28
N THR A 85 3.05 -6.63 2.45
CA THR A 85 2.80 -5.18 2.65
C THR A 85 3.46 -4.70 3.93
N PHE A 86 3.63 -3.38 4.02
CA PHE A 86 4.10 -2.69 5.21
C PHE A 86 2.97 -1.83 5.79
N MET A 87 2.68 -1.90 7.08
CA MET A 87 1.76 -0.96 7.73
C MET A 87 2.54 0.26 8.22
N SER A 88 2.31 1.42 7.60
CA SER A 88 3.05 2.65 7.90
C SER A 88 2.51 3.42 9.10
N GLY A 89 3.36 3.73 10.09
CA GLY A 89 2.97 4.59 11.22
C GLY A 89 2.56 6.00 10.80
N PHE A 90 3.21 6.55 9.77
CA PHE A 90 2.85 7.85 9.18
C PHE A 90 1.43 7.83 8.61
N SER A 91 1.15 6.85 7.74
CA SER A 91 -0.13 6.78 7.03
C SER A 91 -1.27 6.40 7.98
N VAL A 92 -1.01 5.58 9.01
CA VAL A 92 -1.98 5.30 10.08
C VAL A 92 -2.26 6.56 10.90
N SER A 93 -1.24 7.33 11.31
CA SER A 93 -1.45 8.60 12.04
C SER A 93 -2.28 9.58 11.21
N ALA A 94 -1.99 9.71 9.92
CA ALA A 94 -2.74 10.58 9.02
C ALA A 94 -4.21 10.12 8.87
N ALA A 95 -4.45 8.83 8.62
CA ALA A 95 -5.79 8.31 8.37
C ALA A 95 -6.66 8.23 9.63
N ARG A 96 -6.08 7.86 10.78
CA ARG A 96 -6.81 7.59 12.02
C ARG A 96 -6.97 8.85 12.88
N LEU A 97 -5.97 9.73 12.89
CA LEU A 97 -5.93 10.90 13.78
C LEU A 97 -6.01 12.22 13.03
N ALA A 98 -5.90 12.23 11.70
CA ALA A 98 -5.64 13.44 10.91
C ALA A 98 -4.46 14.25 11.48
N ALA A 99 -3.46 13.55 12.04
CA ALA A 99 -2.37 14.14 12.81
C ALA A 99 -1.01 13.80 12.18
N PRO A 100 0.02 14.64 12.41
CA PRO A 100 1.36 14.35 11.92
C PRO A 100 1.98 13.14 12.61
N ASP A 101 2.90 12.50 11.90
CA ASP A 101 3.75 11.42 12.43
C ASP A 101 4.84 11.97 13.37
N ALA A 102 4.42 12.33 14.57
CA ALA A 102 5.23 12.95 15.62
C ALA A 102 5.17 12.16 16.94
N GLY A 103 4.94 10.85 16.87
CA GLY A 103 4.82 9.98 18.05
C GLY A 103 3.56 10.22 18.88
N LEU A 104 2.49 10.76 18.26
CA LEU A 104 1.21 10.99 18.92
C LEU A 104 0.34 9.73 18.99
N ILE A 105 0.45 8.87 17.97
CA ILE A 105 -0.29 7.61 17.95
C ILE A 105 0.26 6.66 19.00
N SER A 106 -0.64 6.04 19.75
CA SER A 106 -0.28 5.16 20.85
C SER A 106 -0.09 3.71 20.40
N TYR A 107 0.56 2.93 21.27
CA TYR A 107 0.73 1.48 21.10
C TYR A 107 -0.58 0.75 20.76
N GLU A 108 -1.65 0.99 21.52
CA GLU A 108 -2.90 0.25 21.36
C GLU A 108 -3.57 0.60 20.03
N GLU A 109 -3.48 1.84 19.58
CA GLU A 109 -4.05 2.27 18.30
C GLU A 109 -3.35 1.62 17.11
N MET A 110 -2.02 1.46 17.19
CA MET A 110 -1.24 0.76 16.18
C MET A 110 -1.55 -0.75 16.15
N VAL A 111 -1.67 -1.39 17.32
CA VAL A 111 -2.05 -2.80 17.43
C VAL A 111 -3.47 -3.04 16.93
N ASP A 112 -4.41 -2.18 17.29
CA ASP A 112 -5.80 -2.24 16.86
C ASP A 112 -5.94 -2.12 15.33
N GLN A 113 -5.25 -1.15 14.73
CA GLN A 113 -5.20 -1.00 13.28
C GLN A 113 -4.60 -2.24 12.61
N GLY A 114 -3.50 -2.75 13.17
CA GLY A 114 -2.85 -3.97 12.73
C GLY A 114 -3.76 -5.19 12.77
N ARG A 115 -4.58 -5.33 13.82
CA ARG A 115 -5.54 -6.44 13.97
C ARG A 115 -6.56 -6.42 12.83
N MET A 116 -7.08 -5.26 12.48
CA MET A 116 -8.05 -5.11 11.37
C MET A 116 -7.40 -5.39 10.02
N ILE A 117 -6.19 -4.88 9.79
CA ILE A 117 -5.42 -5.14 8.56
C ILE A 117 -5.17 -6.64 8.39
N ASN A 118 -4.62 -7.30 9.42
CA ASN A 118 -4.29 -8.72 9.37
C ASN A 118 -5.53 -9.63 9.32
N ALA A 119 -6.71 -9.17 9.73
CA ALA A 119 -7.97 -9.89 9.54
C ALA A 119 -8.47 -9.84 8.09
N ALA A 120 -8.14 -8.76 7.36
CA ALA A 120 -8.61 -8.53 5.99
C ALA A 120 -7.78 -9.25 4.92
N VAL A 121 -6.54 -9.65 5.23
CA VAL A 121 -5.58 -10.22 4.27
C VAL A 121 -5.01 -11.56 4.73
N LYS A 122 -4.50 -12.36 3.80
CA LYS A 122 -3.86 -13.65 4.10
C LYS A 122 -2.34 -13.57 4.07
N PHE A 123 -1.78 -12.71 3.24
CA PHE A 123 -0.34 -12.54 3.08
C PHE A 123 0.37 -11.87 4.29
N PRO A 124 1.71 -11.91 4.35
CA PRO A 124 2.46 -11.28 5.43
C PRO A 124 2.38 -9.74 5.47
N VAL A 125 2.22 -9.21 6.68
CA VAL A 125 2.25 -7.77 6.98
C VAL A 125 3.40 -7.47 7.93
N ILE A 126 4.25 -6.49 7.59
CA ILE A 126 5.26 -5.92 8.49
C ILE A 126 4.69 -4.63 9.09
N GLY A 127 4.61 -4.53 10.42
CA GLY A 127 4.07 -3.33 11.08
C GLY A 127 5.15 -2.38 11.58
N ASP A 128 4.97 -1.07 11.38
CA ASP A 128 5.77 -0.05 12.05
C ASP A 128 5.47 -0.03 13.56
N ALA A 129 6.48 -0.30 14.39
CA ALA A 129 6.35 -0.33 15.85
C ALA A 129 7.05 0.86 16.51
N ASP A 130 7.37 1.90 15.74
CA ASP A 130 8.06 3.11 16.22
C ASP A 130 9.30 2.75 17.05
N THR A 131 9.42 3.31 18.25
CA THR A 131 10.50 3.05 19.21
C THR A 131 10.16 1.94 20.21
N GLY A 132 9.01 1.27 20.06
CA GLY A 132 8.51 0.23 20.97
C GLY A 132 7.76 0.76 22.19
N TYR A 133 7.37 2.04 22.17
CA TYR A 133 6.43 2.69 23.10
C TYR A 133 6.85 2.70 24.57
N GLY A 134 8.16 2.80 24.83
CA GLY A 134 8.70 2.97 26.18
C GLY A 134 10.06 2.30 26.37
N ASN A 135 10.24 1.62 27.50
CA ASN A 135 11.48 0.93 27.84
C ASN A 135 11.54 -0.50 27.29
N ALA A 136 12.54 -1.28 27.70
CA ALA A 136 12.71 -2.69 27.33
C ALA A 136 11.43 -3.53 27.49
N LEU A 137 10.71 -3.36 28.60
CA LEU A 137 9.50 -4.14 28.89
C LEU A 137 8.33 -3.70 28.00
N ASN A 138 8.25 -2.41 27.65
CA ASN A 138 7.31 -1.93 26.65
C ASN A 138 7.62 -2.54 25.28
N VAL A 139 8.89 -2.61 24.87
CA VAL A 139 9.28 -3.31 23.63
C VAL A 139 8.79 -4.75 23.65
N LYS A 140 9.02 -5.49 24.75
CA LYS A 140 8.54 -6.88 24.87
C LYS A 140 7.02 -7.00 24.75
N ARG A 141 6.28 -6.08 25.39
CA ARG A 141 4.81 -5.99 25.27
C ARG A 141 4.41 -5.71 23.82
N THR A 142 5.13 -4.82 23.15
CA THR A 142 4.88 -4.45 21.76
C THR A 142 5.02 -5.65 20.82
N VAL A 143 6.15 -6.35 20.89
CA VAL A 143 6.38 -7.56 20.09
C VAL A 143 5.28 -8.61 20.32
N LYS A 144 4.93 -8.89 21.58
CA LYS A 144 3.89 -9.88 21.90
C LYS A 144 2.51 -9.45 21.40
N GLY A 145 2.18 -8.16 21.50
CA GLY A 145 0.94 -7.61 20.94
C GLY A 145 0.88 -7.70 19.43
N TYR A 146 2.00 -7.44 18.74
CA TYR A 146 2.08 -7.54 17.28
C TYR A 146 1.93 -9.00 16.81
N ILE A 147 2.54 -9.95 17.52
CA ILE A 147 2.33 -11.39 17.28
C ILE A 147 0.84 -11.73 17.42
N GLN A 148 0.18 -11.28 18.49
CA GLN A 148 -1.24 -11.54 18.73
C GLN A 148 -2.16 -10.88 17.69
N ALA A 149 -1.79 -9.71 17.17
CA ALA A 149 -2.50 -9.03 16.10
C ALA A 149 -2.31 -9.72 14.73
N GLY A 150 -1.40 -10.69 14.62
CA GLY A 150 -1.18 -11.50 13.42
C GLY A 150 -0.13 -10.96 12.46
N PHE A 151 0.69 -9.98 12.88
CA PHE A 151 1.79 -9.47 12.08
C PHE A 151 2.84 -10.55 11.81
N ALA A 152 3.40 -10.52 10.61
CA ALA A 152 4.50 -11.40 10.21
C ALA A 152 5.87 -10.80 10.57
N GLY A 153 5.95 -9.48 10.65
CA GLY A 153 7.14 -8.76 11.07
C GLY A 153 6.81 -7.43 11.73
N LEU A 154 7.81 -6.81 12.33
CA LEU A 154 7.73 -5.46 12.86
C LEU A 154 9.01 -4.68 12.57
N LEU A 155 8.89 -3.36 12.49
CA LEU A 155 10.00 -2.42 12.37
C LEU A 155 10.17 -1.64 13.68
N LEU A 156 11.37 -1.65 14.25
CA LEU A 156 11.69 -1.00 15.52
C LEU A 156 12.89 -0.05 15.36
N GLU A 157 12.77 1.19 15.83
CA GLU A 157 13.76 2.24 15.60
C GLU A 157 14.45 2.78 16.87
N ASP A 158 15.57 3.47 16.68
CA ASP A 158 16.48 3.95 17.72
C ASP A 158 16.29 5.44 18.08
N GLN A 159 15.20 6.07 17.66
CA GLN A 159 14.90 7.45 18.01
C GLN A 159 14.62 7.61 19.52
N VAL A 160 14.86 8.83 20.01
CA VAL A 160 14.34 9.29 21.30
C VAL A 160 12.81 9.42 21.19
N SER A 161 12.08 9.17 22.29
CA SER A 161 10.64 9.40 22.36
C SER A 161 10.33 10.81 22.90
N PRO A 162 9.35 11.55 22.36
CA PRO A 162 8.55 11.22 21.17
C PRO A 162 9.38 11.24 19.89
N LYS A 163 9.10 10.29 19.00
CA LYS A 163 9.83 10.13 17.73
C LYS A 163 9.36 11.12 16.67
N ALA A 164 10.23 11.44 15.72
CA ALA A 164 9.90 12.29 14.58
C ALA A 164 9.97 11.51 13.27
N CYS A 165 9.16 11.86 12.27
CA CYS A 165 9.23 11.21 10.95
C CYS A 165 10.65 11.31 10.35
N GLY A 166 11.07 10.22 9.68
CA GLY A 166 12.40 10.00 9.07
C GLY A 166 12.86 11.01 8.02
N HIS A 167 12.06 12.00 7.67
CA HIS A 167 12.46 13.06 6.74
C HIS A 167 12.22 14.47 7.29
N THR A 168 11.96 14.59 8.59
CA THR A 168 11.70 15.88 9.27
C THR A 168 12.92 16.38 10.08
N LYS A 169 12.88 17.65 10.54
CA LYS A 169 13.93 18.29 11.35
C LYS A 169 13.84 17.85 12.82
N GLY A 170 14.96 17.93 13.55
CA GLY A 170 14.96 17.74 15.02
C GLY A 170 15.10 16.29 15.51
N ARG A 171 15.58 15.37 14.65
CA ARG A 171 15.81 13.99 15.05
C ARG A 171 16.94 13.85 16.06
N SER A 172 16.71 12.98 17.01
CA SER A 172 17.71 12.50 17.95
C SER A 172 17.56 10.99 18.12
N VAL A 173 18.69 10.31 18.29
CA VAL A 173 18.74 8.87 18.57
C VAL A 173 19.22 8.65 19.98
N VAL A 174 18.78 7.55 20.59
CA VAL A 174 19.24 7.15 21.93
C VAL A 174 20.69 6.69 21.93
N SER A 175 21.25 6.46 23.12
CA SER A 175 22.59 5.89 23.26
C SER A 175 22.69 4.54 22.53
N ARG A 176 23.90 4.16 22.14
CA ARG A 176 24.16 2.86 21.50
C ARG A 176 23.67 1.69 22.35
N ASP A 177 23.90 1.74 23.65
CA ASP A 177 23.49 0.69 24.59
C ASP A 177 21.96 0.55 24.65
N GLU A 178 21.24 1.67 24.70
CA GLU A 178 19.78 1.65 24.70
C GLU A 178 19.23 1.13 23.38
N ALA A 179 19.78 1.57 22.25
CA ALA A 179 19.36 1.12 20.92
C ALA A 179 19.52 -0.40 20.76
N VAL A 180 20.69 -0.94 21.13
CA VAL A 180 20.95 -2.38 21.10
C VAL A 180 20.06 -3.13 22.10
N MET A 181 19.81 -2.56 23.27
CA MET A 181 18.91 -3.14 24.29
C MET A 181 17.50 -3.33 23.73
N ARG A 182 16.95 -2.35 22.98
CA ARG A 182 15.61 -2.48 22.38
C ARG A 182 15.54 -3.67 21.41
N ILE A 183 16.55 -3.85 20.55
CA ILE A 183 16.61 -4.99 19.63
C ILE A 183 16.71 -6.32 20.39
N ARG A 184 17.55 -6.40 21.43
CA ARG A 184 17.64 -7.60 22.28
C ARG A 184 16.31 -7.93 22.95
N ALA A 185 15.63 -6.92 23.51
CA ALA A 185 14.33 -7.10 24.14
C ALA A 185 13.28 -7.63 23.14
N ALA A 186 13.29 -7.15 21.89
CA ALA A 186 12.43 -7.65 20.83
C ALA A 186 12.73 -9.12 20.48
N VAL A 187 14.02 -9.47 20.33
CA VAL A 187 14.48 -10.84 20.05
C VAL A 187 14.12 -11.80 21.20
N ASP A 188 14.25 -11.37 22.45
CA ASP A 188 13.88 -12.16 23.62
C ASP A 188 12.36 -12.36 23.68
N ALA A 189 11.55 -11.33 23.41
CA ALA A 189 10.10 -11.45 23.35
C ALA A 189 9.62 -12.41 22.27
N ARG A 190 10.27 -12.40 21.09
CA ARG A 190 10.02 -13.38 20.02
C ARG A 190 10.28 -14.81 20.50
N LYS A 191 11.44 -15.06 21.13
CA LYS A 191 11.81 -16.38 21.67
C LYS A 191 10.83 -16.85 22.74
N GLU A 192 10.48 -15.98 23.68
CA GLU A 192 9.51 -16.27 24.74
C GLU A 192 8.12 -16.63 24.22
N ALA A 193 7.71 -16.04 23.10
CA ALA A 193 6.44 -16.31 22.46
C ALA A 193 6.47 -17.54 21.53
N GLY A 194 7.65 -18.13 21.26
CA GLY A 194 7.79 -19.22 20.29
C GLY A 194 7.37 -18.82 18.87
N SER A 195 7.61 -17.56 18.49
CA SER A 195 7.15 -16.98 17.22
C SER A 195 8.29 -16.81 16.23
N ASP A 196 7.97 -16.91 14.93
CA ASP A 196 8.89 -16.63 13.83
C ASP A 196 8.91 -15.15 13.42
N ILE A 197 8.24 -14.25 14.17
CA ILE A 197 8.11 -12.84 13.75
C ILE A 197 9.46 -12.24 13.33
N VAL A 198 9.45 -11.57 12.17
CA VAL A 198 10.63 -10.91 11.60
C VAL A 198 10.85 -9.57 12.28
N ILE A 199 12.06 -9.32 12.76
CA ILE A 199 12.44 -8.06 13.40
C ILE A 199 13.28 -7.25 12.41
N VAL A 200 12.72 -6.16 11.93
CA VAL A 200 13.40 -5.15 11.11
C VAL A 200 13.92 -4.05 12.05
N ALA A 201 15.24 -3.93 12.18
CA ALA A 201 15.85 -2.92 13.04
C ALA A 201 16.23 -1.68 12.22
N ARG A 202 15.64 -0.54 12.56
CA ARG A 202 15.87 0.75 11.90
C ARG A 202 16.82 1.63 12.70
N SER A 203 17.72 2.33 12.01
CA SER A 203 18.47 3.45 12.59
C SER A 203 18.21 4.76 11.85
N ASP A 204 17.94 5.81 12.62
CA ASP A 204 17.81 7.20 12.14
C ASP A 204 19.11 8.01 12.32
N ALA A 205 20.18 7.35 12.77
CA ALA A 205 21.45 8.00 13.10
C ALA A 205 22.13 8.66 11.90
N ARG A 206 21.77 8.31 10.65
CA ARG A 206 22.37 8.92 9.46
C ARG A 206 22.18 10.43 9.44
N GLN A 207 20.99 10.89 9.80
CA GLN A 207 20.70 12.33 9.88
C GLN A 207 20.93 12.91 11.26
N ALA A 208 20.72 12.14 12.32
CA ALA A 208 20.88 12.64 13.69
C ALA A 208 22.36 12.79 14.09
N VAL A 209 23.26 11.97 13.51
CA VAL A 209 24.67 11.90 13.89
C VAL A 209 25.58 11.85 12.65
N SER A 210 25.75 10.68 12.02
CA SER A 210 26.57 10.50 10.82
C SER A 210 26.28 9.17 10.12
N LEU A 211 26.84 8.97 8.92
CA LEU A 211 26.76 7.69 8.22
C LEU A 211 27.48 6.58 8.99
N GLU A 212 28.67 6.86 9.51
CA GLU A 212 29.50 5.91 10.25
C GLU A 212 28.79 5.41 11.51
N GLU A 213 28.12 6.32 12.23
CA GLU A 213 27.30 5.94 13.38
C GLU A 213 26.14 5.03 12.97
N ALA A 214 25.45 5.34 11.87
CA ALA A 214 24.35 4.51 11.37
C ALA A 214 24.83 3.11 10.94
N LEU A 215 25.97 3.03 10.25
CA LEU A 215 26.59 1.76 9.84
C LEU A 215 27.02 0.92 11.05
N TRP A 216 27.60 1.55 12.08
CA TRP A 216 27.94 0.87 13.33
C TRP A 216 26.69 0.29 14.01
N ARG A 217 25.61 1.08 14.08
CA ARG A 217 24.36 0.68 14.74
C ARG A 217 23.68 -0.49 14.06
N VAL A 218 23.53 -0.46 12.74
CA VAL A 218 22.89 -1.59 12.04
C VAL A 218 23.72 -2.87 12.11
N GLN A 219 25.06 -2.79 12.15
CA GLN A 219 25.89 -3.95 12.45
C GLN A 219 25.63 -4.48 13.86
N ALA A 220 25.50 -3.59 14.85
CA ALA A 220 25.19 -3.97 16.23
C ALA A 220 23.77 -4.57 16.35
N PHE A 221 22.79 -4.06 15.61
CA PHE A 221 21.43 -4.59 15.56
C PHE A 221 21.38 -5.98 14.92
N ALA A 222 22.11 -6.19 13.83
CA ALA A 222 22.32 -7.51 13.24
C ALA A 222 22.94 -8.48 14.25
N ASN A 223 24.01 -8.08 14.94
CA ASN A 223 24.66 -8.90 15.98
C ASN A 223 23.72 -9.20 17.17
N ALA A 224 22.76 -8.31 17.45
CA ALA A 224 21.74 -8.52 18.47
C ALA A 224 20.62 -9.49 18.05
N GLY A 225 20.57 -9.88 16.77
CA GLY A 225 19.63 -10.88 16.24
C GLY A 225 18.45 -10.32 15.43
N ALA A 226 18.55 -9.09 14.93
CA ALA A 226 17.62 -8.57 13.93
C ALA A 226 17.73 -9.38 12.63
N ASP A 227 16.59 -9.70 12.01
CA ASP A 227 16.54 -10.48 10.76
C ASP A 227 16.74 -9.60 9.52
N ALA A 228 16.36 -8.33 9.63
CA ALA A 228 16.61 -7.31 8.63
C ALA A 228 17.04 -6.00 9.31
N VAL A 229 17.78 -5.19 8.57
CA VAL A 229 18.23 -3.87 9.02
C VAL A 229 17.84 -2.79 8.01
N PHE A 230 17.71 -1.56 8.51
CA PHE A 230 17.32 -0.39 7.74
C PHE A 230 18.07 0.85 8.26
N ILE A 231 18.73 1.60 7.37
CA ILE A 231 19.18 2.97 7.66
C ILE A 231 18.26 3.93 6.92
N ASP A 232 17.59 4.79 7.69
CA ASP A 232 16.73 5.80 7.08
C ASP A 232 17.53 6.95 6.47
N ALA A 233 17.00 7.47 5.37
CA ALA A 233 17.49 8.66 4.67
C ALA A 233 18.97 8.64 4.22
N LEU A 234 19.45 7.51 3.71
CA LEU A 234 20.72 7.41 2.98
C LEU A 234 20.70 8.37 1.78
N ALA A 235 21.73 9.21 1.63
CA ALA A 235 21.70 10.37 0.74
C ALA A 235 22.22 10.10 -0.68
N SER A 236 22.78 8.91 -0.95
CA SER A 236 23.35 8.58 -2.25
C SER A 236 23.39 7.06 -2.49
N ARG A 237 23.60 6.68 -3.77
CA ARG A 237 23.88 5.27 -4.13
C ARG A 237 25.14 4.72 -3.46
N SER A 238 26.16 5.55 -3.25
CA SER A 238 27.40 5.10 -2.58
C SER A 238 27.16 4.78 -1.10
N GLU A 239 26.33 5.57 -0.41
CA GLU A 239 25.92 5.26 0.97
C GLU A 239 25.10 3.96 1.03
N MET A 240 24.18 3.75 0.07
CA MET A 240 23.42 2.51 -0.07
C MET A 240 24.31 1.27 -0.27
N GLN A 241 25.33 1.38 -1.12
CA GLN A 241 26.30 0.32 -1.34
C GLN A 241 27.15 0.05 -0.08
N ALA A 242 27.56 1.09 0.64
CA ALA A 242 28.27 0.95 1.91
C ALA A 242 27.40 0.24 2.95
N PHE A 243 26.13 0.62 3.05
CA PHE A 243 25.16 -0.04 3.92
C PHE A 243 24.95 -1.52 3.59
N CYS A 244 24.75 -1.87 2.32
CA CYS A 244 24.49 -3.27 1.94
C CYS A 244 25.69 -4.21 2.17
N LYS A 245 26.91 -3.66 2.27
CA LYS A 245 28.12 -4.41 2.67
C LYS A 245 28.20 -4.71 4.16
N VAL A 246 27.45 -4.00 5.00
CA VAL A 246 27.41 -4.23 6.45
C VAL A 246 26.51 -5.43 6.76
N ALA A 247 26.89 -6.20 7.79
CA ALA A 247 26.21 -7.42 8.21
C ALA A 247 25.84 -8.35 7.03
N PRO A 248 26.83 -8.97 6.37
CA PRO A 248 26.57 -9.96 5.32
C PRO A 248 25.63 -11.06 5.83
N GLY A 249 24.64 -11.46 5.02
CA GLY A 249 23.64 -12.46 5.38
C GLY A 249 22.39 -11.93 6.11
N VAL A 250 22.39 -10.70 6.61
CA VAL A 250 21.18 -10.05 7.16
C VAL A 250 20.46 -9.29 6.06
N HIS A 251 19.13 -9.33 6.01
CA HIS A 251 18.37 -8.66 4.95
C HIS A 251 18.41 -7.13 5.07
N LYS A 252 18.36 -6.42 3.94
CA LYS A 252 18.40 -4.94 3.90
C LYS A 252 17.07 -4.40 3.41
N MET A 253 16.54 -3.40 4.10
CA MET A 253 15.33 -2.69 3.70
C MET A 253 15.65 -1.29 3.20
N ALA A 254 15.03 -0.91 2.09
CA ALA A 254 15.02 0.43 1.55
C ALA A 254 13.64 1.07 1.74
N ASN A 255 13.63 2.40 1.87
CA ASN A 255 12.41 3.20 1.95
C ASN A 255 12.39 4.21 0.80
N MET A 256 11.52 3.99 -0.18
CA MET A 256 11.40 4.85 -1.36
C MET A 256 10.29 5.88 -1.14
N LEU A 257 10.58 6.94 -0.38
CA LEU A 257 9.64 7.99 -0.06
C LEU A 257 9.25 8.83 -1.30
N GLU A 258 8.08 8.55 -1.86
CA GLU A 258 7.59 9.15 -3.09
C GLU A 258 7.12 10.59 -2.84
N GLY A 259 7.74 11.55 -3.51
CA GLY A 259 7.41 12.99 -3.33
C GLY A 259 8.52 13.85 -2.75
N GLY A 260 9.72 13.31 -2.52
CA GLY A 260 10.93 14.14 -2.33
C GLY A 260 11.61 14.03 -0.96
N GLY A 261 11.99 12.82 -0.56
CA GLY A 261 12.88 12.60 0.59
C GLY A 261 14.35 12.90 0.29
N LYS A 262 15.24 12.65 1.26
CA LYS A 262 16.69 12.76 1.05
C LYS A 262 17.28 11.60 0.24
N THR A 263 16.58 10.47 0.23
CA THR A 263 17.04 9.25 -0.44
C THR A 263 16.71 9.31 -1.93
N PRO A 264 17.69 9.09 -2.82
CA PRO A 264 17.42 8.96 -4.25
C PRO A 264 16.45 7.81 -4.50
N ILE A 265 15.42 8.07 -5.32
CA ILE A 265 14.44 7.05 -5.69
C ILE A 265 15.04 6.16 -6.77
N LEU A 266 15.15 4.87 -6.46
CA LEU A 266 15.68 3.84 -7.35
C LEU A 266 14.59 2.82 -7.70
N SER A 267 14.71 2.19 -8.87
CA SER A 267 13.85 1.08 -9.24
C SER A 267 14.13 -0.17 -8.37
N PRO A 268 13.17 -1.11 -8.27
CA PRO A 268 13.38 -2.38 -7.58
C PRO A 268 14.63 -3.13 -8.07
N LEU A 269 14.87 -3.15 -9.39
CA LEU A 269 16.02 -3.83 -9.99
C LEU A 269 17.34 -3.19 -9.53
N GLU A 270 17.43 -1.87 -9.52
CA GLU A 270 18.64 -1.17 -9.06
C GLU A 270 18.88 -1.37 -7.56
N LEU A 271 17.82 -1.45 -6.76
CA LEU A 271 17.93 -1.75 -5.33
C LEU A 271 18.39 -3.19 -5.09
N GLU A 272 17.86 -4.14 -5.87
CA GLU A 272 18.29 -5.55 -5.83
C GLU A 272 19.77 -5.69 -6.20
N ASP A 273 20.22 -5.03 -7.27
CA ASP A 273 21.62 -5.01 -7.71
C ASP A 273 22.58 -4.46 -6.64
N ILE A 274 22.11 -3.50 -5.83
CA ILE A 274 22.88 -2.95 -4.70
C ILE A 274 22.93 -3.94 -3.50
N GLY A 275 21.93 -4.82 -3.37
CA GLY A 275 21.83 -5.83 -2.31
C GLY A 275 20.68 -5.62 -1.34
N PHE A 276 19.67 -4.82 -1.68
CA PHE A 276 18.43 -4.71 -0.89
C PHE A 276 17.51 -5.92 -1.10
N LYS A 277 16.81 -6.28 -0.02
CA LYS A 277 15.85 -7.38 0.00
C LYS A 277 14.41 -6.92 0.06
N ILE A 278 14.15 -5.81 0.75
CA ILE A 278 12.80 -5.26 0.96
C ILE A 278 12.82 -3.82 0.49
N VAL A 279 11.77 -3.38 -0.20
CA VAL A 279 11.55 -1.97 -0.53
C VAL A 279 10.14 -1.55 -0.13
N ALA A 280 10.04 -0.51 0.70
CA ALA A 280 8.76 0.10 1.06
C ALA A 280 8.45 1.34 0.23
N TYR A 281 7.15 1.54 0.01
CA TYR A 281 6.54 2.66 -0.71
C TYR A 281 5.55 3.38 0.23
N PRO A 282 6.07 4.22 1.13
CA PRO A 282 5.34 4.71 2.31
C PRO A 282 4.20 5.70 1.98
N LEU A 283 4.33 6.49 0.91
CA LEU A 283 3.42 7.61 0.64
C LEU A 283 2.46 7.35 -0.53
N SER A 284 2.76 6.40 -1.42
CA SER A 284 1.97 6.15 -2.63
C SER A 284 0.47 6.06 -2.37
N LEU A 285 0.02 5.15 -1.50
CA LEU A 285 -1.40 4.91 -1.30
C LEU A 285 -2.10 6.06 -0.56
N VAL A 286 -1.48 6.60 0.49
CA VAL A 286 -2.09 7.69 1.27
C VAL A 286 -2.10 8.99 0.48
N GLY A 287 -1.03 9.31 -0.23
CA GLY A 287 -0.90 10.53 -1.04
C GLY A 287 -1.87 10.55 -2.22
N VAL A 288 -1.98 9.44 -2.95
CA VAL A 288 -2.98 9.29 -4.02
C VAL A 288 -4.40 9.40 -3.47
N SER A 289 -4.68 8.77 -2.33
CA SER A 289 -6.00 8.84 -1.70
C SER A 289 -6.37 10.25 -1.26
N ILE A 290 -5.43 10.99 -0.64
CA ILE A 290 -5.62 12.40 -0.28
C ILE A 290 -5.99 13.21 -1.52
N ARG A 291 -5.24 13.06 -2.61
CA ARG A 291 -5.50 13.79 -3.85
C ARG A 291 -6.88 13.45 -4.43
N ALA A 292 -7.21 12.17 -4.50
CA ALA A 292 -8.50 11.71 -5.01
C ALA A 292 -9.69 12.25 -4.18
N MET A 293 -9.56 12.26 -2.85
CA MET A 293 -10.57 12.86 -1.97
C MET A 293 -10.71 14.37 -2.20
N GLN A 294 -9.60 15.09 -2.36
CA GLN A 294 -9.62 16.54 -2.64
C GLN A 294 -10.33 16.85 -3.98
N ASP A 295 -10.00 16.11 -5.04
CA ASP A 295 -10.61 16.28 -6.36
C ASP A 295 -12.12 15.95 -6.31
N ALA A 296 -12.51 14.89 -5.60
CA ALA A 296 -13.92 14.53 -5.41
C ALA A 296 -14.69 15.61 -4.63
N LEU A 297 -14.12 16.13 -3.55
CA LEU A 297 -14.74 17.21 -2.76
C LEU A 297 -14.87 18.51 -3.58
N ALA A 298 -13.89 18.82 -4.44
CA ALA A 298 -13.98 19.98 -5.34
C ALA A 298 -15.12 19.82 -6.36
N ALA A 299 -15.29 18.62 -6.92
CA ALA A 299 -16.42 18.33 -7.81
C ALA A 299 -17.77 18.51 -7.09
N LEU A 300 -17.92 17.91 -5.91
CA LEU A 300 -19.14 17.99 -5.10
C LEU A 300 -19.47 19.44 -4.72
N LYS A 301 -18.47 20.23 -4.30
CA LYS A 301 -18.64 21.65 -3.99
C LYS A 301 -19.12 22.47 -5.20
N SER A 302 -18.78 22.04 -6.42
CA SER A 302 -19.26 22.66 -7.66
C SER A 302 -20.63 22.15 -8.13
N GLY A 303 -21.31 21.29 -7.35
CA GLY A 303 -22.58 20.68 -7.73
C GLY A 303 -22.46 19.54 -8.74
N ARG A 304 -21.27 18.97 -8.92
CA ARG A 304 -20.99 17.87 -9.85
C ARG A 304 -20.56 16.63 -9.10
N LEU A 305 -20.80 15.46 -9.70
CA LEU A 305 -20.23 14.21 -9.21
C LEU A 305 -18.79 14.02 -9.73
N PRO A 306 -17.93 13.30 -8.99
CA PRO A 306 -16.63 12.89 -9.51
C PRO A 306 -16.80 12.09 -10.81
N PRO A 307 -15.90 12.25 -11.79
CA PRO A 307 -15.98 11.52 -13.05
C PRO A 307 -15.72 10.01 -12.84
N PRO A 308 -16.16 9.13 -13.75
CA PRO A 308 -15.91 7.68 -13.67
C PRO A 308 -14.43 7.29 -13.65
N SER A 309 -13.53 8.15 -14.14
CA SER A 309 -12.09 7.97 -14.03
C SER A 309 -11.56 8.07 -12.59
N LEU A 310 -12.32 8.70 -11.69
CA LEU A 310 -11.99 8.87 -10.28
C LEU A 310 -12.90 8.04 -9.36
N LEU A 311 -14.17 7.90 -9.73
CA LEU A 311 -15.16 7.11 -8.98
C LEU A 311 -15.50 5.83 -9.75
N PRO A 312 -15.06 4.65 -9.29
CA PRO A 312 -15.46 3.38 -9.88
C PRO A 312 -16.97 3.16 -9.78
N SER A 313 -17.49 2.26 -10.62
CA SER A 313 -18.92 1.89 -10.58
C SER A 313 -19.29 1.28 -9.23
N PHE A 314 -20.57 1.36 -8.85
CA PHE A 314 -21.04 0.74 -7.61
C PHE A 314 -20.81 -0.78 -7.57
N GLU A 315 -20.91 -1.46 -8.71
CA GLU A 315 -20.57 -2.89 -8.83
C GLU A 315 -19.09 -3.14 -8.52
N THR A 316 -18.19 -2.34 -9.10
CA THR A 316 -16.76 -2.41 -8.81
C THR A 316 -16.46 -2.18 -7.33
N VAL A 317 -17.12 -1.20 -6.69
CA VAL A 317 -16.97 -0.96 -5.25
C VAL A 317 -17.45 -2.18 -4.45
N LYS A 318 -18.60 -2.76 -4.80
CA LYS A 318 -19.13 -3.97 -4.13
C LYS A 318 -18.17 -5.15 -4.25
N ASP A 319 -17.58 -5.36 -5.42
CA ASP A 319 -16.58 -6.40 -5.66
C ASP A 319 -15.32 -6.17 -4.82
N ILE A 320 -14.87 -4.92 -4.73
CA ILE A 320 -13.70 -4.55 -3.92
C ILE A 320 -13.94 -4.87 -2.45
N VAL A 321 -15.10 -4.50 -1.89
CA VAL A 321 -15.43 -4.72 -0.47
C VAL A 321 -15.93 -6.13 -0.15
N GLY A 322 -16.06 -7.01 -1.16
CA GLY A 322 -16.26 -8.44 -0.96
C GLY A 322 -17.72 -8.91 -0.94
N PHE A 323 -18.66 -8.14 -1.49
CA PHE A 323 -20.06 -8.56 -1.60
C PHE A 323 -20.27 -9.90 -2.32
N PRO A 324 -19.57 -10.20 -3.45
CA PRO A 324 -19.75 -11.48 -4.13
C PRO A 324 -19.53 -12.67 -3.19
N LYS A 325 -18.41 -12.68 -2.46
CA LYS A 325 -18.09 -13.72 -1.48
C LYS A 325 -19.06 -13.74 -0.30
N TYR A 326 -19.49 -12.57 0.16
CA TYR A 326 -20.49 -12.48 1.24
C TYR A 326 -21.79 -13.20 0.83
N TYR A 327 -22.31 -12.92 -0.37
CA TYR A 327 -23.55 -13.54 -0.84
C TYR A 327 -23.39 -15.04 -1.10
N GLU A 328 -22.24 -15.48 -1.59
CA GLU A 328 -21.91 -16.92 -1.71
C GLU A 328 -21.97 -17.63 -0.34
N GLU A 329 -21.41 -17.02 0.71
CA GLU A 329 -21.46 -17.59 2.06
C GLU A 329 -22.86 -17.51 2.66
N GLU A 330 -23.57 -16.39 2.51
CA GLU A 330 -24.94 -16.21 3.01
C GLU A 330 -25.91 -17.25 2.42
N ALA A 331 -25.76 -17.56 1.13
CA ALA A 331 -26.57 -18.59 0.46
C ALA A 331 -26.44 -19.97 1.14
N ARG A 332 -25.30 -20.29 1.76
CA ARG A 332 -25.09 -21.57 2.46
C ARG A 332 -25.90 -21.71 3.75
N TYR A 333 -26.32 -20.59 4.33
CA TYR A 333 -27.10 -20.55 5.57
C TYR A 333 -28.56 -20.19 5.33
N SER A 334 -28.97 -20.08 4.07
CA SER A 334 -30.36 -19.85 3.70
C SER A 334 -31.21 -21.05 4.08
N THR A 335 -31.98 -20.92 5.16
CA THR A 335 -32.97 -21.94 5.53
C THR A 335 -34.14 -21.88 4.56
N GLY A 336 -34.62 -23.02 4.07
CA GLY A 336 -35.78 -23.13 3.16
C GLY A 336 -37.14 -22.64 3.70
N SER A 337 -37.13 -21.85 4.78
CA SER A 337 -38.28 -21.18 5.37
C SER A 337 -38.20 -19.66 5.16
N SER A 338 -37.89 -19.20 3.95
CA SER A 338 -38.36 -17.90 3.49
C SER A 338 -39.73 -18.11 2.84
N THR A 339 -40.75 -18.17 3.70
CA THR A 339 -42.13 -17.88 3.33
C THR A 339 -42.16 -16.68 2.39
N LYS A 340 -42.84 -16.85 1.25
CA LYS A 340 -43.46 -15.83 0.41
C LYS A 340 -43.57 -14.48 1.13
N ASN A 341 -42.57 -13.61 0.98
CA ASN A 341 -42.60 -12.16 1.21
C ASN A 341 -41.17 -11.59 1.09
N SER A 342 -40.65 -11.59 -0.13
CA SER A 342 -39.70 -10.57 -0.55
C SER A 342 -39.77 -10.50 -2.07
N SER A 343 -40.80 -9.83 -2.55
CA SER A 343 -40.81 -9.31 -3.91
C SER A 343 -39.83 -8.15 -3.99
N TYR A 344 -38.52 -8.42 -4.07
CA TYR A 344 -37.65 -7.54 -4.84
C TYR A 344 -37.97 -7.77 -6.31
N SER A 345 -39.12 -7.24 -6.71
CA SER A 345 -39.50 -7.14 -8.10
C SER A 345 -38.46 -6.24 -8.77
N ARG A 346 -37.73 -6.80 -9.73
CA ARG A 346 -36.82 -6.08 -10.61
C ARG A 346 -37.67 -5.05 -11.37
N MET A 347 -37.74 -3.81 -10.89
CA MET A 347 -38.49 -2.76 -11.59
C MET A 347 -37.71 -2.34 -12.85
N PRO A 348 -38.35 -2.26 -14.02
CA PRO A 348 -37.72 -1.69 -15.19
C PRO A 348 -37.59 -0.17 -15.02
N ALA A 349 -36.45 0.37 -15.46
CA ALA A 349 -36.22 1.80 -15.55
C ALA A 349 -37.16 2.41 -16.59
N ASN A 350 -38.20 3.09 -16.14
CA ASN A 350 -38.80 4.29 -16.74
C ASN A 350 -40.13 4.61 -16.06
N ALA A 351 -40.12 5.62 -15.17
CA ALA A 351 -41.31 6.41 -14.90
C ALA A 351 -40.89 7.79 -14.38
N SER A 352 -41.17 8.80 -15.20
CA SER A 352 -41.10 10.22 -14.90
C SER A 352 -41.85 10.57 -13.60
N VAL A 353 -41.16 11.21 -12.66
CA VAL A 353 -41.79 11.75 -11.44
C VAL A 353 -42.23 13.18 -11.72
N THR A 354 -43.54 13.36 -11.93
CA THR A 354 -44.23 14.63 -11.77
C THR A 354 -44.57 14.85 -10.30
N SER A 355 -44.30 16.07 -9.83
CA SER A 355 -44.55 16.57 -8.48
C SER A 355 -46.01 16.49 -8.03
N SER A 356 -46.22 16.15 -6.75
CA SER A 356 -47.37 16.68 -6.00
C SER A 356 -46.99 16.86 -4.53
N ASN A 357 -47.29 18.07 -4.04
CA ASN A 357 -47.24 18.49 -2.65
C ASN A 357 -48.26 17.72 -1.83
N GLU A 358 -47.85 17.10 -0.72
CA GLU A 358 -48.72 16.90 0.43
C GLU A 358 -47.97 17.20 1.73
N GLN A 359 -48.48 18.20 2.45
CA GLN A 359 -48.08 18.57 3.80
C GLN A 359 -48.51 17.48 4.78
N SER A 360 -47.60 17.03 5.63
CA SER A 360 -47.94 16.27 6.83
C SER A 360 -47.17 16.85 8.01
N THR A 361 -47.93 17.47 8.91
CA THR A 361 -47.53 18.01 10.20
C THR A 361 -47.30 16.87 11.18
N ALA A 362 -46.05 16.70 11.65
CA ALA A 362 -45.73 15.91 12.83
C ALA A 362 -45.27 16.85 13.95
N VAL A 363 -46.04 16.84 15.04
CA VAL A 363 -45.82 17.58 16.28
C VAL A 363 -44.64 16.96 17.04
N VAL A 364 -43.67 17.79 17.44
CA VAL A 364 -42.58 17.42 18.36
C VAL A 364 -42.83 18.12 19.69
N PRO A 365 -42.77 17.46 20.87
CA PRO A 365 -42.98 18.13 22.15
C PRO A 365 -41.76 18.96 22.58
N ASP A 366 -42.04 20.14 23.13
CA ASP A 366 -41.10 21.16 23.59
C ASP A 366 -40.16 20.68 24.71
N LEU A 367 -38.87 21.03 24.58
CA LEU A 367 -37.90 21.09 25.68
C LEU A 367 -37.70 22.56 26.06
N VAL A 368 -38.19 22.91 27.24
CA VAL A 368 -38.09 24.24 27.87
C VAL A 368 -36.64 24.50 28.31
N ILE A 369 -36.05 25.62 27.87
CA ILE A 369 -34.88 26.24 28.51
C ILE A 369 -35.28 27.66 28.96
N PRO A 370 -35.00 28.10 30.20
CA PRO A 370 -35.43 29.41 30.69
C PRO A 370 -34.52 30.55 30.22
N ASP A 371 -35.17 31.69 29.98
CA ASP A 371 -34.62 32.99 29.56
C ASP A 371 -33.71 33.67 30.59
N GLY A 372 -32.79 34.50 30.06
CA GLY A 372 -31.98 35.47 30.79
C GLY A 372 -31.51 36.63 29.91
N GLU A 373 -32.39 37.63 29.77
CA GLU A 373 -32.23 39.08 29.55
C GLU A 373 -31.05 39.73 28.74
N SER A 374 -31.46 40.43 27.65
CA SER A 374 -31.21 41.86 27.32
C SER A 374 -29.78 42.42 27.10
N SER A 375 -29.43 42.83 25.86
CA SER A 375 -29.65 44.23 25.38
C SER A 375 -28.94 44.57 24.04
N LYS A 376 -29.70 45.27 23.18
CA LYS A 376 -29.36 46.34 22.20
C LYS A 376 -28.38 46.09 21.03
N ASP A 377 -28.97 46.07 19.84
CA ASP A 377 -28.40 46.40 18.52
C ASP A 377 -27.98 47.91 18.46
N PRO A 378 -27.03 48.31 17.59
CA PRO A 378 -27.49 48.86 16.32
C PRO A 378 -26.56 48.65 15.09
N SER A 379 -27.22 48.34 13.97
CA SER A 379 -27.08 48.97 12.66
C SER A 379 -25.80 48.77 11.82
N SER A 380 -26.08 48.27 10.63
CA SER A 380 -25.26 48.14 9.43
C SER A 380 -24.53 49.41 8.97
N ARG A 381 -23.22 49.27 8.70
CA ARG A 381 -22.49 50.00 7.65
C ARG A 381 -21.46 49.07 7.02
N VAL A 382 -21.71 48.68 5.77
CA VAL A 382 -20.74 47.99 4.91
C VAL A 382 -19.79 49.04 4.36
N ALA A 383 -18.49 48.89 4.65
CA ALA A 383 -17.42 49.67 4.06
C ALA A 383 -16.67 48.79 3.03
N GLU A 384 -16.62 49.26 1.79
CA GLU A 384 -15.67 48.86 0.76
C GLU A 384 -14.25 49.36 1.09
N VAL A 385 -13.27 48.86 0.31
CA VAL A 385 -11.87 49.31 0.09
C VAL A 385 -10.85 48.47 0.88
N VAL A 386 -9.81 47.84 0.30
CA VAL A 386 -9.27 47.70 -1.06
C VAL A 386 -8.34 46.47 -1.03
N GLU A 387 -8.49 45.52 -1.96
CA GLU A 387 -7.43 44.55 -2.25
C GLU A 387 -6.51 45.15 -3.32
N SER A 388 -5.26 45.40 -2.95
CA SER A 388 -4.21 45.70 -3.92
C SER A 388 -2.94 44.94 -3.55
N PHE A 389 -2.82 43.70 -4.01
CA PHE A 389 -1.53 43.15 -4.46
C PHE A 389 -1.79 42.06 -5.51
N SER A 390 -1.60 42.46 -6.77
CA SER A 390 -1.64 41.59 -7.94
C SER A 390 -0.22 41.04 -8.20
N PRO A 391 -0.10 39.72 -8.34
CA PRO A 391 0.66 39.16 -9.44
C PRO A 391 -0.30 38.34 -10.33
N ARG A 392 -1.15 39.03 -11.10
CA ARG A 392 -1.58 38.55 -12.43
C ARG A 392 -0.29 38.34 -13.26
N SER A 393 -0.09 37.29 -14.04
CA SER A 393 -1.00 36.26 -14.53
C SER A 393 -0.15 35.14 -15.16
N MET A 394 0.05 34.04 -14.44
CA MET A 394 0.26 32.71 -15.06
C MET A 394 -0.79 31.69 -14.58
N ARG A 395 -1.41 31.92 -13.43
CA ARG A 395 -2.36 30.98 -12.80
C ARG A 395 -3.78 31.00 -13.39
N SER A 396 -4.07 31.83 -14.38
CA SER A 396 -5.42 31.97 -14.97
C SER A 396 -5.55 31.35 -16.37
N THR A 397 -4.47 30.90 -17.00
CA THR A 397 -4.47 30.70 -18.45
C THR A 397 -4.90 29.29 -18.89
N ILE A 398 -4.97 28.30 -17.97
CA ILE A 398 -5.05 26.87 -18.33
C ILE A 398 -6.29 26.14 -17.74
N ALA A 399 -7.17 26.83 -16.99
CA ALA A 399 -8.31 26.19 -16.32
C ALA A 399 -9.29 25.45 -17.28
N GLY A 400 -9.33 25.81 -18.57
CA GLY A 400 -10.19 25.19 -19.58
C GLY A 400 -9.64 23.91 -20.25
N MET A 401 -8.38 23.54 -20.02
CA MET A 401 -7.74 22.39 -20.72
C MET A 401 -7.92 21.04 -19.99
N TRP A 402 -8.46 21.04 -18.77
CA TRP A 402 -8.45 19.89 -17.86
C TRP A 402 -9.41 18.76 -18.26
N SER A 403 -10.30 18.99 -19.22
CA SER A 403 -11.27 18.01 -19.72
C SER A 403 -10.91 17.42 -21.09
N ARG A 404 -9.76 17.77 -21.68
CA ARG A 404 -9.37 17.34 -23.04
C ARG A 404 -8.18 16.38 -23.03
N THR A 405 -8.10 15.57 -24.08
CA THR A 405 -7.07 14.54 -24.22
C THR A 405 -6.15 14.89 -25.37
N LEU A 406 -4.84 14.74 -25.17
CA LEU A 406 -3.84 14.90 -26.21
C LEU A 406 -3.39 13.53 -26.68
N ARG A 407 -3.62 13.24 -27.96
CA ARG A 407 -3.12 12.03 -28.61
C ARG A 407 -1.81 12.33 -29.32
N ILE A 408 -0.77 11.60 -28.94
CA ILE A 408 0.54 11.63 -29.58
C ILE A 408 0.64 10.40 -30.46
N LYS A 409 0.79 10.64 -31.77
CA LYS A 409 0.96 9.59 -32.77
C LYS A 409 2.32 9.72 -33.45
N VAL A 410 3.13 8.68 -33.40
CA VAL A 410 4.42 8.59 -34.10
C VAL A 410 4.31 7.53 -35.20
N THR A 411 4.59 7.94 -36.43
CA THR A 411 4.54 7.08 -37.62
C THR A 411 5.93 6.98 -38.22
N GLY A 412 6.44 5.76 -38.35
CA GLY A 412 7.72 5.48 -38.98
C GLY A 412 7.76 5.89 -40.45
N LYS A 413 8.98 6.08 -40.98
CA LYS A 413 9.20 6.35 -42.42
C LYS A 413 8.56 5.34 -43.38
N ASP A 414 8.41 4.10 -42.92
CA ASP A 414 7.77 2.99 -43.62
C ASP A 414 6.23 3.02 -43.52
N GLY A 415 5.65 4.03 -42.86
CA GLY A 415 4.22 4.18 -42.62
C GLY A 415 3.70 3.42 -41.40
N THR A 416 4.56 2.71 -40.66
CA THR A 416 4.14 1.95 -39.47
C THR A 416 3.86 2.86 -38.28
N VAL A 417 2.76 2.64 -37.55
CA VAL A 417 2.49 3.41 -36.33
C VAL A 417 3.33 2.84 -35.19
N LYS A 418 4.36 3.59 -34.77
CA LYS A 418 5.29 3.20 -33.69
C LYS A 418 4.76 3.55 -32.31
N LEU A 419 3.95 4.62 -32.21
CA LEU A 419 3.37 5.08 -30.95
C LEU A 419 2.00 5.72 -31.23
N ASN A 420 1.00 5.41 -30.40
CA ASN A 420 -0.31 6.07 -30.43
C ASN A 420 -0.88 6.08 -29.01
N VAL A 421 -0.66 7.18 -28.28
CA VAL A 421 -0.99 7.28 -26.85
C VAL A 421 -1.79 8.54 -26.59
N SER A 422 -2.84 8.40 -25.78
CA SER A 422 -3.71 9.49 -25.34
C SER A 422 -3.38 9.87 -23.89
N ILE A 423 -3.06 11.13 -23.64
CA ILE A 423 -2.63 11.66 -22.34
C ILE A 423 -3.56 12.82 -21.95
N PRO A 424 -4.01 12.92 -20.70
CA PRO A 424 -4.76 14.10 -20.25
C PRO A 424 -3.94 15.37 -20.46
N ALA A 425 -4.53 16.41 -21.06
CA ALA A 425 -3.79 17.63 -21.41
C ALA A 425 -3.15 18.34 -20.19
N GLY A 426 -3.73 18.15 -18.99
CA GLY A 426 -3.18 18.65 -17.73
C GLY A 426 -1.86 18.00 -17.29
N PHE A 427 -1.44 16.90 -17.93
CA PHE A 427 -0.18 16.22 -17.61
C PHE A 427 1.05 16.97 -18.18
N LEU A 428 0.87 17.87 -19.15
CA LEU A 428 1.96 18.60 -19.79
C LEU A 428 2.57 19.71 -18.92
N GLU A 429 1.89 20.12 -17.84
CA GLU A 429 2.35 21.20 -16.95
C GLU A 429 3.68 20.86 -16.24
N GLY A 430 4.04 19.56 -16.15
CA GLY A 430 5.31 19.09 -15.59
C GLY A 430 6.42 18.77 -16.60
N PHE A 431 6.14 18.83 -17.91
CA PHE A 431 7.04 18.33 -18.97
C PHE A 431 7.86 19.41 -19.70
N SER A 432 7.82 20.66 -19.23
CA SER A 432 8.31 21.86 -19.92
C SER A 432 9.80 21.90 -20.29
N SER A 433 10.57 20.84 -20.06
CA SER A 433 12.01 20.78 -20.33
C SER A 433 12.54 19.42 -20.83
N ALA A 434 11.70 18.45 -21.17
CA ALA A 434 12.17 17.06 -21.38
C ALA A 434 12.34 16.59 -22.83
N ILE A 435 11.86 17.32 -23.85
CA ILE A 435 11.87 16.84 -25.25
C ILE A 435 12.56 17.85 -26.18
N PRO A 436 13.78 17.56 -26.68
CA PRO A 436 14.46 18.41 -27.65
C PRO A 436 13.65 18.52 -28.95
N GLY A 437 13.35 19.74 -29.39
CA GLY A 437 12.65 20.02 -30.66
C GLY A 437 11.12 20.13 -30.55
N LEU A 438 10.53 19.91 -29.38
CA LEU A 438 9.09 20.10 -29.15
C LEU A 438 8.84 21.42 -28.42
N ASP A 439 8.41 22.45 -29.15
CA ASP A 439 8.00 23.73 -28.55
C ASP A 439 6.62 23.60 -27.89
N LEU A 440 6.63 23.15 -26.63
CA LEU A 440 5.44 22.98 -25.80
C LEU A 440 4.67 24.29 -25.63
N GLN A 441 5.35 25.44 -25.67
CA GLN A 441 4.72 26.75 -25.51
C GLN A 441 3.88 27.09 -26.74
N LEU A 442 4.42 26.85 -27.95
CA LEU A 442 3.67 27.00 -29.20
C LEU A 442 2.46 26.04 -29.28
N ILE A 443 2.60 24.81 -28.78
CA ILE A 443 1.51 23.82 -28.75
C ILE A 443 0.38 24.27 -27.82
N LEU A 444 0.73 24.78 -26.63
CA LEU A 444 -0.23 25.31 -25.66
C LEU A 444 -0.93 26.58 -26.18
N GLU A 445 -0.20 27.48 -26.83
CA GLU A 445 -0.78 28.68 -27.46
C GLU A 445 -1.74 28.33 -28.61
N LYS A 446 -1.39 27.35 -29.47
CA LYS A 446 -2.28 26.86 -30.53
C LYS A 446 -3.52 26.14 -29.98
N ALA A 447 -3.37 25.36 -28.91
CA ALA A 447 -4.49 24.74 -28.22
C ALA A 447 -5.46 25.81 -27.65
N GLN A 448 -4.92 26.97 -27.26
CA GLN A 448 -5.69 28.09 -26.71
C GLN A 448 -6.35 28.97 -27.79
N ILE A 449 -5.73 29.16 -28.95
CA ILE A 449 -6.40 29.78 -30.11
C ILE A 449 -7.62 28.94 -30.52
N ASN A 450 -7.50 27.61 -30.47
CA ASN A 450 -8.60 26.68 -30.71
C ASN A 450 -9.64 26.59 -29.56
N LEU A 451 -9.37 27.17 -28.38
CA LEU A 451 -10.37 27.31 -27.30
C LEU A 451 -11.38 28.45 -27.59
N GLY A 452 -11.04 29.40 -28.47
CA GLY A 452 -11.93 30.49 -28.89
C GLY A 452 -12.89 30.13 -30.02
N SER A 453 -12.62 29.06 -30.77
CA SER A 453 -13.48 28.53 -31.84
C SER A 453 -14.21 27.28 -31.35
N LYS A 454 -15.54 27.25 -31.51
CA LYS A 454 -16.32 26.00 -31.37
C LYS A 454 -15.91 25.04 -32.50
N LEU A 455 -14.86 24.26 -32.29
CA LEU A 455 -14.50 23.16 -33.17
C LEU A 455 -14.97 21.85 -32.52
N GLU A 456 -15.93 21.20 -33.17
CA GLU A 456 -16.30 19.81 -32.92
C GLU A 456 -15.34 18.92 -33.72
N GLY A 457 -14.51 18.11 -33.05
CA GLY A 457 -13.64 17.11 -33.68
C GLY A 457 -12.13 17.23 -33.38
N GLU A 458 -11.38 16.24 -33.87
CA GLU A 458 -9.92 16.12 -33.68
C GLU A 458 -9.17 17.29 -34.34
N SER A 459 -8.32 17.98 -33.59
CA SER A 459 -7.52 19.11 -34.10
C SER A 459 -6.03 18.83 -33.98
N VAL A 460 -5.30 18.83 -35.10
CA VAL A 460 -3.84 18.62 -35.09
C VAL A 460 -3.15 19.90 -34.64
N LEU A 461 -2.51 19.86 -33.47
CA LEU A 461 -1.78 20.99 -32.87
C LEU A 461 -0.34 21.09 -33.38
N ALA A 462 0.30 19.95 -33.64
CA ALA A 462 1.64 19.87 -34.22
C ALA A 462 1.77 18.66 -35.14
N ASP A 463 2.52 18.83 -36.23
CA ASP A 463 2.83 17.79 -37.22
C ASP A 463 4.23 18.08 -37.78
N PHE A 464 5.20 17.26 -37.41
CA PHE A 464 6.60 17.46 -37.78
C PHE A 464 7.34 16.13 -37.85
N ASN A 465 8.54 16.13 -38.42
CA ASN A 465 9.39 14.94 -38.47
C ASN A 465 10.54 15.07 -37.47
N ASP A 466 10.89 13.99 -36.78
CA ASP A 466 12.07 13.94 -35.93
C ASP A 466 13.36 13.81 -36.77
N PRO A 467 14.57 13.90 -36.15
CA PRO A 467 15.84 13.74 -36.88
C PRO A 467 16.02 12.34 -37.51
N ALA A 468 15.35 11.32 -36.97
CA ALA A 468 15.31 9.98 -37.57
C ALA A 468 14.33 9.90 -38.75
N GLY A 469 13.54 10.97 -38.98
CA GLY A 469 12.53 11.23 -40.00
C GLY A 469 11.22 10.47 -39.82
N ASP A 470 10.90 10.06 -38.59
CA ASP A 470 9.58 9.61 -38.18
C ASP A 470 8.64 10.82 -38.06
N ARG A 471 7.38 10.67 -38.50
CA ARG A 471 6.36 11.72 -38.41
C ARG A 471 5.69 11.69 -37.05
N ILE A 472 5.70 12.80 -36.34
CA ILE A 472 5.09 13.00 -35.03
C ILE A 472 3.91 13.94 -35.17
N GLN A 473 2.73 13.48 -34.73
CA GLN A 473 1.52 14.28 -34.66
C GLN A 473 1.05 14.42 -33.21
N VAL A 474 0.71 15.64 -32.82
CA VAL A 474 0.06 15.96 -31.55
C VAL A 474 -1.34 16.43 -31.86
N ILE A 475 -2.34 15.68 -31.41
CA ILE A 475 -3.76 15.87 -31.75
C ILE A 475 -4.51 16.17 -30.45
N LEU A 476 -5.32 17.23 -30.46
CA LEU A 476 -6.25 17.57 -29.39
C LEU A 476 -7.62 16.95 -29.68
N GLU A 477 -8.12 16.17 -28.72
CA GLU A 477 -9.45 15.57 -28.69
C GLU A 477 -10.35 16.25 -27.65
#